data_AF-A0AAQ1P8H4-F1
#
_entry.id   AF-A0AAQ1P8H4-F1
#
_cell.length_a   1.000
_cell.length_b   1.000
_cell.length_c   1.000
_cell.angle_alpha   90.00
_cell.angle_beta   90.00
_cell.angle_gamma   90.00
#
_symmetry.space_group_name_H-M   'P 1'
#
loop_
_entity.id
_entity.type
_entity.pdbx_description
1 polymer ?
#
loop_
_entity_poly.entity_id
_entity_poly.type
_entity_poly.pdbx_seq_one_letter_code
_entity_poly.pdbx_strand_id
1 'polypeptide(L)'
;MSTGLQPVITKAGLAAILTATKTGLSAEISHIALGSQAYTPSAEQKTLRNEVARFPISSGEKLSSTLLHLTAVADGATAYWVREVGIFLKDGTLLAVWSHLTEALAYKAANIDLLLAYDLSLAALPADSVTIVSSAAGLNLTLAEPLAALSTALIAEQVRGMEKGERLDSLERLARIAGEQIGGLLVRVEAAEKAATETRDGLLSLAVANATGLMTIQLNQIQKLLGA
;
A
#
# COMPACT_ATOMS: atom_id res chain seq x y z
N MET A 1 -8.98 11.05 -31.65
CA MET A 1 -7.88 11.47 -32.55
C MET A 1 -7.11 12.55 -31.82
N SER A 2 -5.86 12.29 -31.45
CA SER A 2 -5.02 13.26 -30.75
C SER A 2 -4.60 14.30 -31.78
N THR A 3 -5.29 15.44 -31.83
CA THR A 3 -4.88 16.57 -32.65
C THR A 3 -3.54 17.05 -32.10
N GLY A 4 -2.47 16.79 -32.84
CA GLY A 4 -1.14 17.30 -32.52
C GLY A 4 -1.19 18.82 -32.58
N LEU A 5 -1.31 19.44 -31.43
CA LEU A 5 -1.46 20.89 -31.33
C LEU A 5 -0.08 21.52 -31.40
N GLN A 6 0.08 22.47 -32.31
CA GLN A 6 1.38 23.07 -32.62
C GLN A 6 1.58 24.31 -31.74
N PRO A 7 2.46 24.27 -30.73
CA PRO A 7 2.77 25.45 -29.93
C PRO A 7 3.60 26.45 -30.75
N VAL A 8 3.41 27.74 -30.50
CA VAL A 8 4.23 28.80 -31.09
C VAL A 8 5.49 28.97 -30.26
N ILE A 9 6.64 28.66 -30.86
CA ILE A 9 7.95 28.88 -30.23
C ILE A 9 8.23 30.37 -30.20
N THR A 10 8.63 30.89 -29.05
CA THR A 10 8.98 32.30 -28.92
C THR A 10 10.40 32.55 -29.41
N LYS A 11 10.67 33.77 -29.90
CA LYS A 11 12.01 34.21 -30.30
C LYS A 11 12.98 34.20 -29.12
N ALA A 12 12.50 34.56 -27.92
CA ALA A 12 13.31 34.55 -26.71
C ALA A 12 13.71 33.13 -26.30
N GLY A 13 12.76 32.19 -26.34
CA GLY A 13 12.99 30.77 -26.09
C GLY A 13 13.94 30.13 -27.08
N LEU A 14 13.72 30.39 -28.37
CA LEU A 14 14.61 29.93 -29.45
C LEU A 14 16.03 30.50 -29.30
N ALA A 15 16.17 31.78 -28.96
CA ALA A 15 17.47 32.40 -28.69
C ALA A 15 18.15 31.82 -27.45
N ALA A 16 17.40 31.54 -26.38
CA ALA A 16 17.92 30.89 -25.17
C ALA A 16 18.45 29.48 -25.47
N ILE A 17 17.71 28.69 -26.26
CA ILE A 17 18.15 27.38 -26.71
C ILE A 17 19.42 27.50 -27.56
N LEU A 18 19.43 28.35 -28.58
CA LEU A 18 20.60 28.57 -29.43
C LEU A 18 21.83 29.03 -28.65
N THR A 19 21.61 29.83 -27.61
CA THR A 19 22.69 30.31 -26.73
C THR A 19 23.23 29.16 -25.89
N ALA A 20 22.34 28.35 -25.29
CA ALA A 20 22.72 27.13 -24.58
C ALA A 20 23.55 26.21 -25.49
N THR A 21 23.07 25.89 -26.70
CA THR A 21 23.79 25.03 -27.66
C THR A 21 25.15 25.59 -28.03
N LYS A 22 25.25 26.91 -28.28
CA LYS A 22 26.53 27.58 -28.57
C LYS A 22 27.50 27.52 -27.40
N THR A 23 26.99 27.49 -26.17
CA THR A 23 27.78 27.31 -24.95
C THR A 23 28.08 25.84 -24.60
N GLY A 24 27.67 24.89 -25.46
CA GLY A 24 27.85 23.45 -25.21
C GLY A 24 26.93 22.87 -24.12
N LEU A 25 25.90 23.64 -23.73
CA LEU A 25 24.91 23.28 -22.72
C LEU A 25 23.58 23.00 -23.43
N SER A 26 22.84 22.00 -22.97
CA SER A 26 21.49 21.76 -23.48
C SER A 26 20.50 22.59 -22.68
N ALA A 27 19.56 23.23 -23.36
CA ALA A 27 18.58 24.10 -22.72
C ALA A 27 17.66 23.28 -21.80
N GLU A 28 17.57 23.66 -20.52
CA GLU A 28 16.84 22.90 -19.50
C GLU A 28 15.40 23.41 -19.37
N ILE A 29 14.41 22.57 -19.69
CA ILE A 29 12.99 22.87 -19.43
C ILE A 29 12.65 22.46 -17.99
N SER A 30 12.01 23.35 -17.23
CA SER A 30 11.76 23.14 -15.79
C SER A 30 10.29 23.24 -15.37
N HIS A 31 9.52 24.14 -15.97
CA HIS A 31 8.14 24.42 -15.54
C HIS A 31 7.19 24.54 -16.74
N ILE A 32 5.93 24.17 -16.51
CA ILE A 32 4.80 24.44 -17.38
C ILE A 32 3.82 25.34 -16.64
N ALA A 33 3.49 26.46 -17.26
CA ALA A 33 2.54 27.42 -16.74
C ALA A 33 1.20 27.28 -17.46
N LEU A 34 0.11 27.40 -16.72
CA LEU A 34 -1.25 27.35 -17.23
C LEU A 34 -1.91 28.70 -16.98
N GLY A 35 -2.69 29.15 -17.96
CA GLY A 35 -3.49 30.35 -17.84
C GLY A 35 -4.89 30.19 -18.42
N SER A 36 -5.72 31.19 -18.15
CA SER A 36 -7.16 31.17 -18.48
C SER A 36 -7.55 32.09 -19.63
N GLN A 37 -6.61 32.87 -20.18
CA GLN A 37 -6.90 33.75 -21.32
C GLN A 37 -6.74 33.01 -22.66
N ALA A 38 -7.59 33.38 -23.61
CA ALA A 38 -7.45 32.95 -25.00
C ALA A 38 -7.04 34.11 -25.87
N TYR A 39 -6.07 33.86 -26.74
CA TYR A 39 -5.61 34.79 -27.75
C TYR A 39 -4.86 34.03 -28.84
N THR A 40 -4.53 34.72 -29.92
CA THR A 40 -3.59 34.18 -30.92
C THR A 40 -2.17 34.33 -30.38
N PRO A 41 -1.45 33.24 -30.08
CA PRO A 41 -0.09 33.32 -29.59
C PRO A 41 0.85 34.01 -30.60
N SER A 42 1.78 34.80 -30.10
CA SER A 42 2.79 35.52 -30.88
C SER A 42 4.20 35.10 -30.45
N ALA A 43 5.09 35.00 -31.42
CA ALA A 43 6.49 34.60 -31.19
C ALA A 43 7.29 35.65 -30.39
N GLU A 44 6.78 36.88 -30.25
CA GLU A 44 7.39 37.98 -29.52
C GLU A 44 7.06 37.96 -28.02
N GLN A 45 6.16 37.08 -27.59
CA GLN A 45 5.75 37.01 -26.19
C GLN A 45 6.88 36.52 -25.29
N LYS A 46 7.03 37.20 -24.15
CA LYS A 46 7.98 36.84 -23.09
C LYS A 46 7.29 36.25 -21.86
N THR A 47 6.00 36.48 -21.72
CA THR A 47 5.16 36.02 -20.61
C THR A 47 3.78 35.60 -21.13
N LEU A 48 3.09 34.78 -20.35
CA LEU A 48 1.66 34.51 -20.51
C LEU A 48 0.84 35.78 -20.23
N ARG A 49 -0.37 35.86 -20.78
CA ARG A 49 -1.23 37.04 -20.56
C ARG A 49 -1.94 36.98 -19.21
N ASN A 50 -2.40 35.80 -18.79
CA ASN A 50 -2.98 35.59 -17.49
C ASN A 50 -2.57 34.24 -16.92
N GLU A 51 -1.35 34.21 -16.41
CA GLU A 51 -0.83 33.05 -15.71
C GLU A 51 -1.60 32.79 -14.42
N VAL A 52 -2.18 31.61 -14.29
CA VAL A 52 -2.92 31.17 -13.11
C VAL A 52 -2.00 30.39 -12.17
N ALA A 53 -1.22 29.46 -12.72
CA ALA A 53 -0.32 28.61 -11.94
C ALA A 53 0.86 28.09 -12.77
N ARG A 54 1.97 27.79 -12.11
CA ARG A 54 3.15 27.10 -12.66
C ARG A 54 3.33 25.76 -11.96
N PHE A 55 3.58 24.74 -12.76
CA PHE A 55 3.80 23.37 -12.33
C PHE A 55 5.17 22.89 -12.78
N PRO A 56 5.92 22.17 -11.93
CA PRO A 56 7.18 21.58 -12.33
C PRO A 56 6.94 20.45 -13.34
N ILE A 57 7.88 20.27 -14.26
CA ILE A 57 7.85 19.14 -15.21
C ILE A 57 8.12 17.85 -14.44
N SER A 58 7.19 16.90 -14.57
CA SER A 58 7.27 15.60 -13.89
C SER A 58 8.20 14.65 -14.64
N SER A 59 8.08 14.61 -15.96
CA SER A 59 8.98 13.83 -16.82
C SER A 59 8.98 14.41 -18.23
N GLY A 60 10.03 14.18 -18.98
CA GLY A 60 9.93 14.33 -20.42
C GLY A 60 10.93 13.44 -21.15
N GLU A 61 10.52 13.04 -22.34
CA GLU A 61 11.21 12.09 -23.20
C GLU A 61 11.49 12.73 -24.55
N LYS A 62 12.68 12.49 -25.08
CA LYS A 62 13.03 12.94 -26.43
C LYS A 62 12.65 11.84 -27.42
N LEU A 63 11.52 12.00 -28.12
CA LEU A 63 11.06 11.04 -29.13
C LEU A 63 11.89 11.12 -30.41
N SER A 64 12.42 12.29 -30.75
CA SER A 64 13.31 12.47 -31.89
C SER A 64 14.25 13.66 -31.70
N SER A 65 15.15 13.91 -32.65
CA SER A 65 16.01 15.09 -32.67
C SER A 65 15.24 16.42 -32.58
N THR A 66 13.97 16.43 -33.00
CA THR A 66 13.10 17.60 -33.08
C THR A 66 11.77 17.42 -32.36
N LEU A 67 11.51 16.29 -31.70
CA LEU A 67 10.27 16.04 -30.95
C LEU A 67 10.61 15.69 -29.51
N LEU A 68 10.07 16.48 -28.58
CA LEU A 68 10.16 16.23 -27.15
C LEU A 68 8.75 16.05 -26.60
N HIS A 69 8.51 14.92 -25.95
CA HIS A 69 7.31 14.67 -25.16
C HIS A 69 7.55 15.15 -23.73
N LEU A 70 6.70 16.05 -23.25
CA LEU A 70 6.79 16.63 -21.93
C LEU A 70 5.53 16.27 -21.15
N THR A 71 5.71 15.85 -19.91
CA THR A 71 4.61 15.53 -18.99
C THR A 71 4.73 16.37 -17.73
N ALA A 72 3.61 16.96 -17.32
CA ALA A 72 3.49 17.65 -16.06
C ALA A 72 2.16 17.29 -15.39
N VAL A 73 2.18 17.25 -14.06
CA VAL A 73 0.98 17.10 -13.25
C VAL A 73 0.58 18.49 -12.76
N ALA A 74 -0.61 18.93 -13.15
CA ALA A 74 -1.19 20.17 -12.64
C ALA A 74 -2.03 19.87 -11.40
N ASP A 75 -1.41 19.95 -10.23
CA ASP A 75 -2.03 19.77 -8.93
C ASP A 75 -2.69 21.07 -8.41
N GLY A 76 -3.49 20.96 -7.36
CA GLY A 76 -4.01 22.13 -6.64
C GLY A 76 -5.54 22.30 -6.64
N ALA A 77 -6.02 23.20 -5.78
CA ALA A 77 -7.43 23.31 -5.43
C ALA A 77 -8.28 24.20 -6.37
N THR A 78 -7.65 24.92 -7.31
CA THR A 78 -8.35 25.85 -8.20
C THR A 78 -8.92 25.14 -9.42
N ALA A 79 -10.21 25.37 -9.69
CA ALA A 79 -10.87 24.94 -10.92
C ALA A 79 -10.85 26.07 -11.96
N TYR A 80 -10.36 25.78 -13.15
CA TYR A 80 -10.34 26.75 -14.25
C TYR A 80 -10.22 26.06 -15.61
N TRP A 81 -10.72 26.75 -16.63
CA TRP A 81 -10.47 26.38 -18.02
C TRP A 81 -9.07 26.82 -18.42
N VAL A 82 -8.25 25.86 -18.82
CA VAL A 82 -6.91 26.11 -19.37
C VAL A 82 -7.10 26.57 -20.81
N ARG A 83 -6.70 27.80 -21.12
CA ARG A 83 -6.82 28.38 -22.46
C ARG A 83 -5.49 28.89 -23.01
N GLU A 84 -4.49 28.99 -22.15
CA GLU A 84 -3.10 29.22 -22.52
C GLU A 84 -2.18 28.28 -21.72
N VAL A 85 -1.12 27.81 -22.37
CA VAL A 85 -0.06 26.98 -21.79
C VAL A 85 1.26 27.59 -22.20
N GLY A 86 2.14 27.83 -21.24
CA GLY A 86 3.49 28.33 -21.45
C GLY A 86 4.51 27.32 -20.95
N ILE A 87 5.51 27.00 -21.77
CA ILE A 87 6.63 26.14 -21.36
C ILE A 87 7.79 27.04 -20.97
N PHE A 88 8.34 26.87 -19.78
CA PHE A 88 9.42 27.69 -19.24
C PHE A 88 10.71 26.90 -19.08
N LEU A 89 11.81 27.52 -19.51
CA LEU A 89 13.16 27.06 -19.23
C LEU A 89 13.53 27.37 -17.76
N LYS A 90 14.59 26.72 -17.27
CA LYS A 90 15.15 26.91 -15.93
C LYS A 90 15.63 28.33 -15.65
N ASP A 91 16.03 29.05 -16.68
CA ASP A 91 16.40 30.47 -16.60
C ASP A 91 15.16 31.41 -16.46
N GLY A 92 13.94 30.85 -16.53
CA GLY A 92 12.69 31.60 -16.49
C GLY A 92 12.25 32.15 -17.85
N THR A 93 12.95 31.82 -18.93
CA THR A 93 12.58 32.22 -20.30
C THR A 93 11.38 31.39 -20.78
N LEU A 94 10.39 32.06 -21.38
CA LEU A 94 9.25 31.40 -22.03
C LEU A 94 9.72 30.76 -23.34
N LEU A 95 9.75 29.43 -23.41
CA LEU A 95 10.16 28.67 -24.59
C LEU A 95 9.10 28.72 -25.69
N ALA A 96 7.91 28.28 -25.32
CA ALA A 96 6.81 28.08 -26.25
C ALA A 96 5.51 28.46 -25.54
N VAL A 97 4.61 29.04 -26.31
CA VAL A 97 3.30 29.42 -25.85
C VAL A 97 2.27 28.82 -26.77
N TRP A 98 1.21 28.32 -26.17
CA TRP A 98 0.09 27.80 -26.90
C TRP A 98 -1.18 28.36 -26.28
N SER A 99 -2.00 28.98 -27.12
CA SER A 99 -3.32 29.46 -26.76
C SER A 99 -4.25 29.28 -27.95
N HIS A 100 -5.54 29.11 -27.68
CA HIS A 100 -6.57 29.03 -28.72
C HIS A 100 -7.65 30.09 -28.46
N LEU A 101 -7.98 30.88 -29.49
CA LEU A 101 -9.01 31.93 -29.46
C LEU A 101 -10.37 31.49 -28.89
N THR A 102 -10.85 30.31 -29.30
CA THR A 102 -12.24 29.88 -29.04
C THR A 102 -12.31 28.67 -28.13
N GLU A 103 -11.41 27.69 -28.27
CA GLU A 103 -11.47 26.44 -27.52
C GLU A 103 -10.66 26.49 -26.23
N ALA A 104 -11.13 25.77 -25.21
CA ALA A 104 -10.33 25.51 -24.03
C ALA A 104 -9.47 24.26 -24.27
N LEU A 105 -8.20 24.36 -23.92
CA LEU A 105 -7.19 23.32 -24.11
C LEU A 105 -7.45 22.14 -23.17
N ALA A 106 -7.83 22.45 -21.94
CA ALA A 106 -8.20 21.47 -20.93
C ALA A 106 -9.10 22.11 -19.87
N TYR A 107 -9.81 21.27 -19.11
CA TYR A 107 -10.50 21.70 -17.91
C TYR A 107 -9.76 21.13 -16.70
N LYS A 108 -9.26 22.01 -15.83
CA LYS A 108 -8.73 21.60 -14.54
C LYS A 108 -9.84 21.72 -13.50
N ALA A 109 -10.22 20.59 -12.90
CA ALA A 109 -11.15 20.56 -11.78
C ALA A 109 -10.44 20.87 -10.45
N ALA A 110 -11.22 21.30 -9.45
CA ALA A 110 -10.72 21.54 -8.11
C ALA A 110 -10.35 20.21 -7.44
N ASN A 111 -9.16 20.14 -6.82
CA ASN A 111 -8.66 18.96 -6.10
C ASN A 111 -8.56 17.69 -6.95
N ILE A 112 -8.45 17.82 -8.27
CA ILE A 112 -8.20 16.71 -9.19
C ILE A 112 -6.93 17.02 -9.96
N ASP A 113 -6.02 16.05 -9.95
CA ASP A 113 -4.76 16.12 -10.68
C ASP A 113 -5.02 15.95 -12.17
N LEU A 114 -4.61 16.94 -12.95
CA LEU A 114 -4.68 16.88 -14.41
C LEU A 114 -3.30 16.52 -14.96
N LEU A 115 -3.20 15.35 -15.59
CA LEU A 115 -1.99 14.94 -16.31
C LEU A 115 -1.97 15.63 -17.68
N LEU A 116 -0.96 16.46 -17.88
CA LEU A 116 -0.72 17.18 -19.12
C LEU A 116 0.45 16.54 -19.85
N ALA A 117 0.18 15.97 -21.02
CA ALA A 117 1.19 15.37 -21.89
C ALA A 117 1.22 16.14 -23.22
N TYR A 118 2.37 16.70 -23.56
CA TYR A 118 2.53 17.59 -24.71
C TYR A 118 3.73 17.18 -25.57
N ASP A 119 3.50 17.09 -26.88
CA ASP A 119 4.55 16.91 -27.87
C ASP A 119 5.02 18.28 -28.40
N LEU A 120 6.21 18.69 -27.98
CA LEU A 120 6.86 19.89 -28.48
C LEU A 120 7.68 19.53 -29.72
N SER A 121 7.26 20.04 -30.88
CA SER A 121 8.06 19.95 -32.10
C SER A 121 8.98 21.16 -32.25
N LEU A 122 10.28 20.92 -32.21
CA LEU A 122 11.37 21.87 -32.41
C LEU A 122 11.89 21.81 -33.85
N ALA A 123 10.99 21.65 -34.83
CA ALA A 123 11.36 21.60 -36.25
C ALA A 123 12.18 22.84 -36.71
N ALA A 124 12.15 23.93 -35.94
CA ALA A 124 12.92 25.16 -36.18
C ALA A 124 14.32 25.20 -35.50
N LEU A 125 14.76 24.15 -34.80
CA LEU A 125 16.02 24.15 -34.03
C LEU A 125 16.93 22.97 -34.42
N PRO A 126 18.27 23.12 -34.29
CA PRO A 126 19.20 22.02 -34.51
C PRO A 126 19.00 20.92 -33.47
N ALA A 127 19.17 19.66 -33.93
CA ALA A 127 19.19 18.47 -33.08
C ALA A 127 20.12 18.65 -31.86
N ASP A 128 19.75 18.06 -30.71
CA ASP A 128 20.57 17.98 -29.47
C ASP A 128 20.66 19.24 -28.59
N SER A 129 19.84 20.24 -28.85
CA SER A 129 19.91 21.53 -28.15
C SER A 129 19.16 21.60 -26.80
N VAL A 130 18.41 20.57 -26.39
CA VAL A 130 17.48 20.64 -25.24
C VAL A 130 17.60 19.39 -24.35
N THR A 131 17.74 19.61 -23.05
CA THR A 131 17.77 18.59 -22.00
C THR A 131 16.60 18.83 -21.06
N ILE A 132 15.93 17.77 -20.61
CA ILE A 132 14.78 17.88 -19.71
C ILE A 132 15.26 17.56 -18.31
N VAL A 133 15.05 18.49 -17.37
CA VAL A 133 15.30 18.23 -15.96
C VAL A 133 14.00 17.80 -15.33
N SER A 134 13.71 16.51 -15.43
CA SER A 134 12.60 15.87 -14.72
C SER A 134 12.89 15.97 -13.23
N SER A 135 12.08 16.73 -12.50
CA SER A 135 12.25 16.82 -11.04
C SER A 135 11.77 15.50 -10.44
N ALA A 136 12.71 14.65 -10.03
CA ALA A 136 12.44 13.41 -9.30
C ALA A 136 11.54 13.61 -8.05
N ALA A 137 11.39 14.85 -7.59
CA ALA A 137 10.48 15.25 -6.53
C ALA A 137 8.99 14.99 -6.85
N GLY A 138 8.56 15.13 -8.11
CA GLY A 138 7.14 14.96 -8.47
C GLY A 138 6.66 13.51 -8.39
N LEU A 139 7.51 12.57 -8.81
CA LEU A 139 7.22 11.13 -8.69
C LEU A 139 7.38 10.64 -7.24
N ASN A 140 8.28 11.25 -6.48
CA ASN A 140 8.50 10.86 -5.08
C ASN A 140 7.34 11.30 -4.17
N LEU A 141 6.71 12.46 -4.41
CA LEU A 141 5.54 12.88 -3.64
C LEU A 141 4.30 12.03 -3.95
N THR A 142 4.07 11.66 -5.21
CA THR A 142 2.90 10.86 -5.61
C THR A 142 3.00 9.40 -5.14
N LEU A 143 4.20 8.88 -4.91
CA LEU A 143 4.44 7.52 -4.43
C LEU A 143 4.61 7.43 -2.91
N ALA A 144 4.96 8.52 -2.22
CA ALA A 144 5.23 8.50 -0.77
C ALA A 144 3.97 8.14 0.05
N GLU A 145 2.82 8.75 -0.24
CA GLU A 145 1.56 8.44 0.45
C GLU A 145 1.10 6.98 0.27
N PRO A 146 0.99 6.43 -0.95
CA PRO A 146 0.59 5.04 -1.12
C PRO A 146 1.60 4.05 -0.53
N LEU A 147 2.90 4.37 -0.54
CA LEU A 147 3.93 3.52 0.06
C LEU A 147 3.88 3.55 1.60
N ALA A 148 3.59 4.71 2.20
CA ALA A 148 3.37 4.86 3.64
C ALA A 148 2.08 4.16 4.11
N ALA A 149 1.01 4.21 3.31
CA ALA A 149 -0.21 3.45 3.58
C ALA A 149 0.04 1.94 3.53
N LEU A 150 0.81 1.47 2.54
CA LEU A 150 1.17 0.06 2.40
C LEU A 150 2.06 -0.43 3.54
N SER A 151 3.05 0.36 3.97
CA SER A 151 3.90 0.00 5.11
C SER A 151 3.10 -0.07 6.42
N THR A 152 2.18 0.87 6.64
CA THR A 152 1.27 0.84 7.79
C THR A 152 0.37 -0.39 7.77
N ALA A 153 -0.18 -0.74 6.62
CA ALA A 153 -1.00 -1.95 6.47
C ALA A 153 -0.21 -3.23 6.73
N LEU A 154 1.04 -3.30 6.26
CA LEU A 154 1.94 -4.44 6.47
C LEU A 154 2.29 -4.60 7.96
N ILE A 155 2.63 -3.50 8.64
CA ILE A 155 2.91 -3.50 10.08
C ILE A 155 1.67 -3.93 10.86
N ALA A 156 0.49 -3.41 10.49
CA ALA A 156 -0.76 -3.80 11.13
C ALA A 156 -1.07 -5.29 10.96
N GLU A 157 -0.74 -5.88 9.80
CA GLU A 157 -0.90 -7.32 9.59
C GLU A 157 0.11 -8.14 10.40
N GLN A 158 1.37 -7.69 10.51
CA GLN A 158 2.35 -8.33 11.39
C GLN A 158 1.90 -8.34 12.85
N VAL A 159 1.38 -7.22 13.37
CA VAL A 159 0.87 -7.14 14.75
C VAL A 159 -0.30 -8.10 14.96
N ARG A 160 -1.27 -8.12 14.03
CA ARG A 160 -2.38 -9.10 14.08
C ARG A 160 -1.88 -10.55 14.01
N GLY A 161 -0.82 -10.81 13.26
CA GLY A 161 -0.16 -12.11 13.19
C GLY A 161 0.44 -12.53 14.53
N MET A 162 1.14 -11.61 15.20
CA MET A 162 1.71 -11.85 16.53
C MET A 162 0.63 -12.15 17.57
N GLU A 163 -0.44 -11.36 17.63
CA GLU A 163 -1.55 -11.59 18.57
C GLU A 163 -2.22 -12.96 18.36
N LYS A 164 -2.38 -13.38 17.10
CA LYS A 164 -2.89 -14.72 16.78
C LYS A 164 -1.91 -15.81 17.26
N GLY A 165 -0.60 -15.60 17.08
CA GLY A 165 0.44 -16.49 17.58
C GLY A 165 0.38 -16.65 19.11
N GLU A 166 0.34 -15.55 19.86
CA GLU A 166 0.24 -15.59 21.32
C GLU A 166 -1.03 -16.31 21.81
N ARG A 167 -2.16 -16.12 21.11
CA ARG A 167 -3.39 -16.86 21.42
C ARG A 167 -3.22 -18.36 21.18
N LEU A 168 -2.60 -18.77 20.08
CA LEU A 168 -2.33 -20.19 19.81
C LEU A 168 -1.42 -20.81 20.89
N ASP A 169 -0.32 -20.15 21.23
CA ASP A 169 0.58 -20.60 22.30
C ASP A 169 -0.15 -20.73 23.65
N SER A 170 -1.08 -19.81 23.94
CA SER A 170 -1.88 -19.87 25.16
C SER A 170 -2.83 -21.08 25.18
N LEU A 171 -3.46 -21.39 24.04
CA LEU A 171 -4.34 -22.55 23.90
C LEU A 171 -3.57 -23.87 23.99
N GLU A 172 -2.38 -23.94 23.39
CA GLU A 172 -1.50 -25.11 23.50
C GLU A 172 -1.06 -25.34 24.95
N ARG A 173 -0.72 -24.28 25.68
CA ARG A 173 -0.43 -24.37 27.13
C ARG A 173 -1.62 -24.91 27.93
N LEU A 174 -2.83 -24.42 27.66
CA LEU A 174 -4.04 -24.90 28.33
C LEU A 174 -4.33 -26.38 27.99
N ALA A 175 -4.21 -26.76 26.72
CA ALA A 175 -4.40 -28.14 26.29
C ALA A 175 -3.41 -29.09 26.96
N ARG A 176 -2.13 -28.68 27.10
CA ARG A 176 -1.12 -29.46 27.82
C ARG A 176 -1.47 -29.66 29.28
N ILE A 177 -1.84 -28.57 29.99
CA ILE A 177 -2.23 -28.64 31.41
C ILE A 177 -3.46 -29.54 31.58
N ALA A 178 -4.47 -29.39 30.71
CA ALA A 178 -5.66 -30.24 30.73
C ALA A 178 -5.30 -31.71 30.51
N GLY A 179 -4.40 -32.01 29.56
CA GLY A 179 -3.88 -33.36 29.33
C GLY A 179 -3.17 -33.95 30.56
N GLU A 180 -2.32 -33.17 31.23
CA GLU A 180 -1.65 -33.58 32.48
C GLU A 180 -2.67 -33.88 33.59
N GLN A 181 -3.70 -33.03 33.74
CA GLN A 181 -4.77 -33.24 34.73
C GLN A 181 -5.61 -34.49 34.42
N ILE A 182 -5.99 -34.70 33.16
CA ILE A 182 -6.74 -35.88 32.73
C ILE A 182 -5.92 -37.15 33.00
N GLY A 183 -4.62 -37.14 32.67
CA GLY A 183 -3.72 -38.25 32.98
C GLY A 183 -3.66 -38.56 34.48
N GLY A 184 -3.52 -37.52 35.32
CA GLY A 184 -3.55 -37.68 36.77
C GLY A 184 -4.88 -38.21 37.31
N LEU A 185 -6.01 -37.78 36.75
CA LEU A 185 -7.33 -38.28 37.11
C LEU A 185 -7.51 -39.75 36.71
N LEU A 186 -7.06 -40.15 35.53
CA LEU A 186 -7.12 -41.54 35.07
C LEU A 186 -6.39 -42.48 36.03
N VAL A 187 -5.16 -42.13 36.44
CA VAL A 187 -4.38 -42.92 37.42
C VAL A 187 -5.12 -43.03 38.76
N ARG A 188 -5.74 -41.95 39.23
CA ARG A 188 -6.50 -41.96 40.49
C ARG A 188 -7.77 -42.80 40.41
N VAL A 189 -8.46 -42.77 39.27
CA VAL A 189 -9.66 -43.60 39.03
C VAL A 189 -9.27 -45.06 38.99
N GLU A 190 -8.20 -45.42 38.25
CA GLU A 190 -7.69 -46.80 38.21
C GLU A 190 -7.34 -47.33 39.61
N ALA A 191 -6.65 -46.52 40.42
CA ALA A 191 -6.35 -46.88 41.80
C ALA A 191 -7.60 -47.05 42.67
N ALA A 192 -8.61 -46.19 42.50
CA ALA A 192 -9.86 -46.26 43.23
C ALA A 192 -10.70 -47.50 42.82
N GLU A 193 -10.74 -47.83 41.53
CA GLU A 193 -11.41 -49.02 41.00
C GLU A 193 -10.76 -50.31 41.53
N LYS A 194 -9.43 -50.35 41.58
CA LYS A 194 -8.70 -51.47 42.18
C LYS A 194 -9.01 -51.63 43.67
N ALA A 195 -8.94 -50.54 44.44
CA ALA A 195 -9.26 -50.56 45.87
C ALA A 195 -10.72 -50.97 46.14
N ALA A 196 -11.66 -50.52 45.31
CA ALA A 196 -13.06 -50.92 45.40
C ALA A 196 -13.25 -52.42 45.12
N THR A 197 -12.53 -52.96 44.14
CA THR A 197 -12.55 -54.39 43.82
C THR A 197 -11.98 -55.23 44.97
N GLU A 198 -10.83 -54.85 45.51
CA GLU A 198 -10.21 -55.53 46.67
C GLU A 198 -11.13 -55.49 47.90
N THR A 199 -11.76 -54.35 48.15
CA THR A 199 -12.73 -54.20 49.26
C THR A 199 -13.93 -55.13 49.06
N ARG A 200 -14.48 -55.18 47.84
CA ARG A 200 -15.60 -56.08 47.50
C ARG A 200 -15.22 -57.54 47.71
N ASP A 201 -14.06 -57.97 47.23
CA ASP A 201 -13.60 -59.35 47.37
C ASP A 201 -13.35 -59.71 48.84
N GLY A 202 -12.78 -58.78 49.63
CA GLY A 202 -12.61 -58.93 51.08
C GLY A 202 -13.94 -59.08 51.82
N LEU A 203 -14.96 -58.27 51.48
CA LEU A 203 -16.30 -58.37 52.06
C LEU A 203 -16.98 -59.70 51.71
N LEU A 204 -16.86 -60.16 50.48
CA LEU A 204 -17.37 -61.47 50.06
C LEU A 204 -16.70 -62.61 50.83
N SER A 205 -15.37 -62.56 50.99
CA SER A 205 -14.61 -63.54 51.77
C SER A 205 -15.03 -63.57 53.25
N LEU A 206 -15.17 -62.41 53.89
CA LEU A 206 -15.67 -62.29 55.26
C LEU A 206 -17.09 -62.83 55.42
N ALA A 207 -17.98 -62.55 54.46
CA ALA A 207 -19.35 -63.07 54.47
C ALA A 207 -19.37 -64.61 54.39
N VAL A 208 -18.56 -65.20 53.51
CA VAL A 208 -18.44 -66.67 53.40
C VAL A 208 -17.86 -67.27 54.68
N ALA A 209 -16.81 -66.67 55.27
CA ALA A 209 -16.21 -67.13 56.51
C ALA A 209 -17.21 -67.10 57.68
N ASN A 210 -17.95 -66.00 57.83
CA ASN A 210 -18.98 -65.86 58.86
C ASN A 210 -20.12 -66.88 58.68
N ALA A 211 -20.63 -67.05 57.45
CA ALA A 211 -21.67 -68.05 57.17
C ALA A 211 -21.20 -69.47 57.49
N THR A 212 -19.97 -69.83 57.12
CA THR A 212 -19.37 -71.13 57.39
C THR A 212 -19.18 -71.37 58.89
N GLY A 213 -18.72 -70.35 59.62
CA GLY A 213 -18.60 -70.39 61.08
C GLY A 213 -19.95 -70.62 61.76
N LEU A 214 -20.98 -69.87 61.36
CA LEU A 214 -22.35 -70.05 61.89
C LEU A 214 -22.91 -71.44 61.61
N MET A 215 -22.76 -71.97 60.38
CA MET A 215 -23.19 -73.32 60.03
C MET A 215 -22.47 -74.39 60.87
N THR A 216 -21.17 -74.21 61.12
CA THR A 216 -20.36 -75.13 61.93
C THR A 216 -20.82 -75.13 63.40
N ILE A 217 -21.13 -73.95 63.94
CA ILE A 217 -21.68 -73.83 65.31
C ILE A 217 -23.05 -74.51 65.39
N GLN A 218 -23.94 -74.27 64.43
CA GLN A 218 -25.26 -74.90 64.38
C GLN A 218 -25.14 -76.43 64.29
N LEU A 219 -24.26 -76.95 63.43
CA LEU A 219 -24.04 -78.39 63.30
C LEU A 219 -23.58 -79.01 64.62
N ASN A 220 -22.61 -78.39 65.30
CA ASN A 220 -22.13 -78.85 66.61
C ASN A 220 -23.24 -78.82 67.68
N GLN A 221 -24.12 -77.81 67.66
CA GLN A 221 -25.27 -77.76 68.58
C GLN A 221 -26.28 -78.87 68.28
N ILE A 222 -26.59 -79.11 67.00
CA ILE A 222 -27.50 -80.19 66.58
C ILE A 222 -26.94 -81.56 66.98
N GLN A 223 -25.64 -81.80 66.79
CA GLN A 223 -24.99 -83.04 67.22
C GLN A 223 -25.10 -83.25 68.73
N LYS A 224 -24.85 -82.21 69.54
CA LYS A 224 -25.03 -82.26 71.00
C LYS A 224 -26.48 -82.53 71.42
N LEU A 225 -27.46 -82.00 70.69
CA LEU A 225 -28.89 -82.17 71.01
C LEU A 225 -29.43 -83.54 70.60
N LEU A 226 -28.93 -84.14 69.51
CA LEU A 226 -29.36 -85.45 68.99
C LEU A 226 -28.67 -86.64 69.69
N GLY A 227 -27.77 -86.39 70.65
CA GLY A 227 -27.19 -87.44 71.49
C GLY A 227 -26.22 -88.37 70.77
N ALA A 228 -25.31 -87.81 69.96
CA ALA A 228 -24.09 -88.49 69.51
C ALA A 228 -22.88 -88.04 70.34
#